data_AF-H8MZ48-F1
#
_entry.id   AF-H8MZ48-F1
#
_cell.length_a   1.000
_cell.length_b   1.000
_cell.length_c   1.000
_cell.angle_alpha   90.00
_cell.angle_beta   90.00
_cell.angle_gamma   90.00
#
_symmetry.space_group_name_H-M   'P 1'
#
loop_
_entity.id
_entity.type
_entity.pdbx_description
1 polymer ?
#
loop_
_entity_poly.entity_id
_entity_poly.type
_entity_poly.pdbx_seq_one_letter_code
_entity_poly.pdbx_strand_id
1 'polypeptide(L)'
;MRSLSFRLTCLVPALVMLGGCERQEKPPAPSRPKPAPVKASTPAPATPSRSTTEQELRERLRCEALLGFSGLLAGQQEYFWEKDAWTTDVTRLPTPAACADGSRVPVPDATWLAGCHFRYAVSVSGSTPDDSTFSVRAVGEGGLAEGLTYSMTHGYADRKPVRVWPSELVLEECHGVRRPEGTPLPAPLCEGAFNLKSLFTAQKSYLGEKDRYSESAAQVGFLPEPCLDGSRAPVPDDTWIGGCRFIYRAEVSGTAPEQTFLLTARGMKGPVVEQKLTLDSQYTWSPADPGCAP
;
A
#
# COMPACT_ATOMS: atom_id res chain seq x y z
N MET A 1 36.81 45.62 -15.11
CA MET A 1 37.28 46.62 -14.12
C MET A 1 36.68 46.27 -12.76
N ARG A 2 37.52 46.35 -11.72
CA ARG A 2 37.29 46.21 -10.26
C ARG A 2 37.18 44.80 -9.65
N SER A 3 38.28 44.50 -8.97
CA SER A 3 38.67 43.43 -8.05
C SER A 3 38.09 43.64 -6.64
N LEU A 4 37.98 42.54 -5.87
CA LEU A 4 38.34 42.37 -4.44
C LEU A 4 38.06 40.89 -4.08
N SER A 5 39.01 39.96 -4.13
CA SER A 5 40.04 39.61 -3.11
C SER A 5 39.52 39.42 -1.69
N PHE A 6 39.52 38.16 -1.22
CA PHE A 6 40.07 37.77 0.09
C PHE A 6 40.55 36.31 0.06
N ARG A 7 41.86 36.12 0.23
CA ARG A 7 42.50 34.86 0.64
C ARG A 7 42.66 34.90 2.15
N LEU A 8 42.59 33.76 2.84
CA LEU A 8 43.67 33.37 3.73
C LEU A 8 43.66 31.85 4.01
N THR A 9 44.87 31.34 4.07
CA THR A 9 45.34 29.95 4.04
C THR A 9 45.70 29.48 5.46
N CYS A 10 45.70 28.17 5.70
CA CYS A 10 46.78 27.37 6.34
C CYS A 10 46.21 25.97 6.71
N LEU A 11 46.58 24.88 6.03
CA LEU A 11 47.79 24.04 6.14
C LEU A 11 47.84 23.13 7.39
N VAL A 12 47.81 21.83 7.08
CA VAL A 12 47.99 20.61 7.88
C VAL A 12 49.45 20.51 8.40
N PRO A 13 49.81 19.60 9.35
CA PRO A 13 50.17 18.23 8.93
C PRO A 13 49.83 17.10 9.92
N ALA A 14 49.86 15.89 9.37
CA ALA A 14 49.69 14.59 10.01
C ALA A 14 50.91 14.16 10.86
N LEU A 15 50.70 13.20 11.77
CA LEU A 15 51.77 12.34 12.27
C LEU A 15 51.25 10.93 12.59
N VAL A 16 51.77 9.97 11.83
CA VAL A 16 51.73 8.53 12.07
C VAL A 16 52.91 8.18 12.98
N MET A 17 52.71 7.37 14.01
CA MET A 17 53.78 6.59 14.64
C MET A 17 53.29 5.19 15.03
N LEU A 18 54.09 4.20 14.62
CA LEU A 18 54.00 2.77 14.89
C LEU A 18 54.78 2.43 16.19
N GLY A 19 54.33 1.37 16.89
CA GLY A 19 55.23 0.39 17.52
C GLY A 19 55.35 0.42 19.05
N GLY A 20 55.38 -0.78 19.63
CA GLY A 20 56.09 -1.04 20.89
C GLY A 20 55.28 -1.69 22.01
N CYS A 21 55.30 -3.02 22.09
CA CYS A 21 54.96 -3.78 23.29
C CYS A 21 56.03 -3.58 24.36
N GLU A 22 55.67 -3.16 25.57
CA GLU A 22 56.46 -3.47 26.76
C GLU A 22 55.58 -3.69 27.98
N ARG A 23 55.95 -4.73 28.72
CA ARG A 23 55.18 -5.43 29.74
C ARG A 23 55.50 -4.78 31.08
N GLN A 24 54.52 -4.14 31.74
CA GLN A 24 54.70 -3.63 33.10
C GLN A 24 53.90 -4.46 34.10
N GLU A 25 54.63 -4.96 35.08
CA GLU A 25 54.24 -5.93 36.11
C GLU A 25 53.27 -5.30 37.14
N LYS A 26 52.28 -6.08 37.55
CA LYS A 26 51.11 -5.66 38.34
C LYS A 26 51.42 -5.68 39.85
N PRO A 27 51.23 -4.58 40.60
CA PRO A 27 51.21 -4.62 42.07
C PRO A 27 49.90 -5.24 42.60
N PRO A 28 49.91 -5.89 43.78
CA PRO A 28 48.78 -6.69 44.25
C PRO A 28 47.57 -5.85 44.64
N ALA A 29 46.39 -6.43 44.43
CA ALA A 29 45.08 -5.78 44.58
C ALA A 29 44.73 -5.50 46.05
N PRO A 30 44.11 -4.34 46.36
CA PRO A 30 43.39 -4.16 47.61
C PRO A 30 42.09 -4.98 47.60
N SER A 31 41.84 -5.70 48.70
CA SER A 31 40.68 -6.55 48.92
C SER A 31 39.37 -5.76 48.86
N ARG A 32 38.52 -6.11 47.88
CA ARG A 32 37.17 -5.54 47.76
C ARG A 32 36.24 -6.24 48.76
N PRO A 33 35.48 -5.52 49.60
CA PRO A 33 34.49 -6.14 50.47
C PRO A 33 33.37 -6.81 49.67
N LYS A 34 32.91 -7.94 50.20
CA LYS A 34 31.87 -8.82 49.67
C LYS A 34 30.58 -8.02 49.36
N PRO A 35 29.98 -8.14 48.15
CA PRO A 35 28.69 -7.52 47.88
C PRO A 35 27.62 -8.11 48.79
N ALA A 36 26.81 -7.25 49.42
CA ALA A 36 25.62 -7.67 50.13
C ALA A 36 24.63 -8.35 49.17
N PRO A 37 23.84 -9.34 49.64
CA PRO A 37 22.88 -10.04 48.78
C PRO A 37 21.82 -9.07 48.29
N VAL A 38 21.72 -8.89 46.97
CA VAL A 38 20.66 -8.14 46.33
C VAL A 38 19.35 -8.88 46.58
N LYS A 39 18.41 -8.25 47.30
CA LYS A 39 17.03 -8.73 47.41
C LYS A 39 16.46 -8.89 46.00
N ALA A 40 16.02 -10.10 45.67
CA ALA A 40 15.27 -10.37 44.45
C ALA A 40 14.06 -9.42 44.38
N SER A 41 14.05 -8.53 43.40
CA SER A 41 12.85 -7.75 43.09
C SER A 41 11.83 -8.70 42.48
N THR A 42 10.71 -8.86 43.17
CA THR A 42 9.54 -9.57 42.65
C THR A 42 9.12 -8.89 41.34
N PRO A 43 8.95 -9.63 40.22
CA PRO A 43 8.40 -9.05 39.01
C PRO A 43 7.01 -8.49 39.31
N ALA A 44 6.75 -7.26 38.85
CA ALA A 44 5.41 -6.70 38.87
C ALA A 44 4.43 -7.69 38.21
N PRO A 45 3.19 -7.84 38.72
CA PRO A 45 2.21 -8.71 38.10
C PRO A 45 2.03 -8.31 36.64
N ALA A 46 2.35 -9.23 35.75
CA ALA A 46 2.13 -9.05 34.32
C ALA A 46 0.63 -8.79 34.12
N THR A 47 0.30 -7.62 33.60
CA THR A 47 -1.02 -7.36 33.01
C THR A 47 -1.29 -8.50 32.03
N PRO A 48 -2.42 -9.22 32.12
CA PRO A 48 -2.66 -10.34 31.23
C PRO A 48 -2.70 -9.82 29.79
N SER A 49 -1.75 -10.26 28.95
CA SER A 49 -1.89 -10.15 27.51
C SER A 49 -3.26 -10.72 27.15
N ARG A 50 -4.10 -9.92 26.48
CA ARG A 50 -5.21 -10.45 25.68
C ARG A 50 -4.66 -11.65 24.92
N SER A 51 -5.30 -12.81 25.04
CA SER A 51 -4.80 -14.05 24.45
C SER A 51 -4.44 -13.80 22.99
N THR A 52 -3.22 -14.15 22.59
CA THR A 52 -2.70 -13.95 21.23
C THR A 52 -3.68 -14.47 20.16
N THR A 53 -4.41 -15.54 20.50
CA THR A 53 -5.48 -16.13 19.68
C THR A 53 -6.65 -15.20 19.37
N GLU A 54 -7.14 -14.40 20.33
CA GLU A 54 -8.28 -13.50 20.07
C GLU A 54 -7.86 -12.32 19.18
N GLN A 55 -6.63 -11.83 19.36
CA GLN A 55 -6.07 -10.80 18.50
C GLN A 55 -5.87 -11.31 17.07
N GLU A 56 -5.27 -12.50 16.91
CA GLU A 56 -5.12 -13.16 15.61
C GLU A 56 -6.47 -13.38 14.90
N LEU A 57 -7.52 -13.74 15.65
CA LEU A 57 -8.87 -13.89 15.09
C LEU A 57 -9.46 -12.55 14.64
N ARG A 58 -9.26 -11.46 15.40
CA ARG A 58 -9.69 -10.12 14.96
C ARG A 58 -8.95 -9.65 13.71
N GLU A 59 -7.65 -9.93 13.61
CA GLU A 59 -6.86 -9.64 12.40
C GLU A 59 -7.42 -10.39 11.20
N ARG A 60 -7.76 -11.69 11.33
CA ARG A 60 -8.41 -12.45 10.26
C ARG A 60 -9.75 -11.87 9.82
N LEU A 61 -10.58 -11.41 10.76
CA LEU A 61 -11.87 -10.77 10.45
C LEU A 61 -11.69 -9.46 9.69
N ARG A 62 -10.69 -8.64 10.06
CA ARG A 62 -10.35 -7.43 9.29
C ARG A 62 -9.95 -7.77 7.86
N CYS A 63 -9.16 -8.83 7.67
CA CYS A 63 -8.76 -9.29 6.36
C CYS A 63 -9.93 -9.80 5.51
N GLU A 64 -10.89 -10.47 6.13
CA GLU A 64 -12.12 -10.86 5.44
C GLU A 64 -12.90 -9.64 4.96
N ALA A 65 -13.14 -8.65 5.82
CA ALA A 65 -13.84 -7.42 5.46
C ALA A 65 -13.13 -6.68 4.31
N LEU A 66 -11.81 -6.60 4.39
CA LEU A 66 -10.94 -6.00 3.39
C LEU A 66 -11.04 -6.71 2.03
N LEU A 67 -10.98 -8.05 2.02
CA LEU A 67 -11.15 -8.85 0.80
C LEU A 67 -12.55 -8.65 0.19
N GLY A 68 -13.59 -8.59 1.03
CA GLY A 68 -14.95 -8.28 0.61
C GLY A 68 -15.05 -6.92 -0.08
N PHE A 69 -14.50 -5.87 0.54
CA PHE A 69 -14.45 -4.55 -0.06
C PHE A 69 -13.64 -4.50 -1.37
N SER A 70 -12.49 -5.18 -1.43
CA SER A 70 -11.68 -5.25 -2.65
C SER A 70 -12.43 -5.90 -3.81
N GLY A 71 -13.13 -7.01 -3.56
CA GLY A 71 -13.97 -7.65 -4.58
C GLY A 71 -15.11 -6.75 -5.04
N LEU A 72 -15.80 -6.08 -4.11
CA LEU A 72 -16.91 -5.18 -4.44
C LEU A 72 -16.44 -3.94 -5.21
N LEU A 73 -15.27 -3.40 -4.87
CA LEU A 73 -14.63 -2.33 -5.63
C LEU A 73 -14.37 -2.78 -7.07
N ALA A 74 -13.75 -3.94 -7.27
CA ALA A 74 -13.47 -4.45 -8.61
C ALA A 74 -14.75 -4.62 -9.44
N GLY A 75 -15.80 -5.23 -8.85
CA GLY A 75 -17.09 -5.40 -9.53
C GLY A 75 -17.80 -4.08 -9.85
N GLN A 76 -17.70 -3.07 -8.96
CA GLN A 76 -18.22 -1.74 -9.23
C GLN A 76 -17.50 -1.07 -10.40
N GLN A 77 -16.17 -1.19 -10.45
CA GLN A 77 -15.43 -0.62 -11.55
C GLN A 77 -15.73 -1.33 -12.87
N GLU A 78 -15.84 -2.68 -12.86
CA GLU A 78 -16.29 -3.46 -14.03
C GLU A 78 -17.63 -2.97 -14.57
N TYR A 79 -18.60 -2.82 -13.68
CA TYR A 79 -19.91 -2.29 -14.05
C TYR A 79 -19.83 -0.85 -14.58
N PHE A 80 -19.03 0.01 -13.94
CA PHE A 80 -18.83 1.39 -14.39
C PHE A 80 -18.20 1.46 -15.78
N TRP A 81 -17.21 0.63 -16.10
CA TRP A 81 -16.62 0.59 -17.44
C TRP A 81 -17.62 0.15 -18.52
N GLU A 82 -18.58 -0.72 -18.17
CA GLU A 82 -19.60 -1.16 -19.12
C GLU A 82 -20.77 -0.18 -19.26
N LYS A 83 -21.20 0.44 -18.15
CA LYS A 83 -22.46 1.18 -18.06
C LYS A 83 -22.32 2.68 -17.82
N ASP A 84 -21.09 3.18 -17.61
CA ASP A 84 -20.79 4.57 -17.27
C ASP A 84 -21.55 5.08 -16.03
N ALA A 85 -21.77 4.18 -15.07
CA ALA A 85 -22.51 4.43 -13.84
C ALA A 85 -22.11 3.44 -12.75
N TRP A 86 -22.21 3.84 -11.48
CA TRP A 86 -22.14 2.92 -10.34
C TRP A 86 -23.50 2.23 -10.13
N THR A 87 -23.49 1.03 -9.57
CA THR A 87 -24.73 0.26 -9.34
C THR A 87 -25.05 0.07 -7.85
N THR A 88 -26.32 0.19 -7.48
CA THR A 88 -26.85 -0.29 -6.19
C THR A 88 -27.40 -1.71 -6.29
N ASP A 89 -27.52 -2.26 -7.51
CA ASP A 89 -27.99 -3.63 -7.73
C ASP A 89 -26.86 -4.61 -7.38
N VAL A 90 -26.93 -5.13 -6.16
CA VAL A 90 -25.95 -6.07 -5.63
C VAL A 90 -25.90 -7.40 -6.40
N THR A 91 -26.93 -7.74 -7.18
CA THR A 91 -26.92 -8.96 -8.01
C THR A 91 -25.97 -8.87 -9.21
N ARG A 92 -25.52 -7.66 -9.53
CA ARG A 92 -24.51 -7.36 -10.57
C ARG A 92 -23.09 -7.36 -10.03
N LEU A 93 -22.91 -7.55 -8.72
CA LEU A 93 -21.62 -7.49 -8.05
C LEU A 93 -21.15 -8.90 -7.67
N PRO A 94 -19.83 -9.12 -7.54
CA PRO A 94 -19.31 -10.39 -7.07
C PRO A 94 -19.84 -10.69 -5.68
N THR A 95 -20.25 -11.94 -5.48
CA THR A 95 -20.68 -12.40 -4.16
C THR A 95 -19.45 -12.55 -3.25
N PRO A 96 -19.43 -11.96 -2.04
CA PRO A 96 -18.34 -12.15 -1.09
C PRO A 96 -18.06 -13.63 -0.79
N ALA A 97 -16.90 -13.94 -0.21
CA ALA A 97 -16.57 -15.31 0.17
C ALA A 97 -17.56 -15.89 1.22
N ALA A 98 -17.95 -17.15 1.05
CA ALA A 98 -18.62 -17.91 2.11
C ALA A 98 -17.60 -18.39 3.16
N CYS A 99 -18.09 -18.87 4.30
CA CYS A 99 -17.27 -19.60 5.25
C CYS A 99 -16.76 -20.92 4.65
N ALA A 100 -15.76 -21.53 5.30
CA ALA A 100 -15.17 -22.78 4.84
C ALA A 100 -16.18 -23.95 4.75
N ASP A 101 -17.26 -23.89 5.52
CA ASP A 101 -18.39 -24.83 5.48
C ASP A 101 -19.48 -24.45 4.46
N GLY A 102 -19.25 -23.38 3.68
CA GLY A 102 -20.19 -22.84 2.70
C GLY A 102 -21.28 -21.95 3.31
N SER A 103 -21.31 -21.77 4.63
CA SER A 103 -22.29 -20.92 5.30
C SER A 103 -22.02 -19.43 5.05
N ARG A 104 -23.05 -18.61 5.25
CA ARG A 104 -23.01 -17.16 5.11
C ARG A 104 -23.85 -16.51 6.21
N VAL A 105 -23.50 -15.29 6.58
CA VAL A 105 -24.29 -14.53 7.55
C VAL A 105 -25.68 -14.17 6.99
N PRO A 106 -26.69 -14.07 7.86
CA PRO A 106 -28.03 -13.66 7.43
C PRO A 106 -28.03 -12.20 6.97
N VAL A 107 -28.76 -11.93 5.88
CA VAL A 107 -28.99 -10.59 5.36
C VAL A 107 -30.40 -10.09 5.70
N PRO A 108 -30.59 -8.77 5.93
CA PRO A 108 -31.91 -8.22 6.22
C PRO A 108 -32.90 -8.38 5.06
N ASP A 109 -32.43 -8.19 3.83
CA ASP A 109 -33.21 -8.21 2.61
C ASP A 109 -32.30 -8.41 1.37
N ALA A 110 -32.90 -8.39 0.17
CA ALA A 110 -32.21 -8.65 -1.08
C ALA A 110 -31.22 -7.55 -1.54
N THR A 111 -31.15 -6.41 -0.85
CA THR A 111 -30.21 -5.32 -1.17
C THR A 111 -28.83 -5.50 -0.51
N TRP A 112 -28.64 -6.61 0.22
CA TRP A 112 -27.40 -6.92 0.92
C TRP A 112 -26.71 -8.15 0.32
N LEU A 113 -25.38 -8.14 0.36
CA LEU A 113 -24.54 -9.29 0.04
C LEU A 113 -24.08 -9.97 1.32
N ALA A 114 -24.24 -11.28 1.38
CA ALA A 114 -23.83 -12.10 2.52
C ALA A 114 -22.40 -12.62 2.32
N GLY A 115 -21.49 -12.35 3.26
CA GLY A 115 -20.17 -12.99 3.36
C GLY A 115 -20.13 -14.06 4.46
N CYS A 116 -18.93 -14.41 4.91
CA CYS A 116 -18.74 -15.41 5.97
C CYS A 116 -19.09 -14.85 7.36
N HIS A 117 -18.50 -13.73 7.76
CA HIS A 117 -18.76 -13.03 9.03
C HIS A 117 -19.31 -11.61 8.83
N PHE A 118 -19.29 -11.09 7.60
CA PHE A 118 -19.75 -9.74 7.28
C PHE A 118 -20.85 -9.77 6.22
N ARG A 119 -21.82 -8.87 6.37
CA ARG A 119 -22.78 -8.52 5.31
C ARG A 119 -22.49 -7.13 4.78
N TYR A 120 -22.74 -6.92 3.49
CA TYR A 120 -22.35 -5.71 2.77
C TYR A 120 -23.57 -5.05 2.15
N ALA A 121 -23.74 -3.75 2.40
CA ALA A 121 -24.71 -2.91 1.71
C ALA A 121 -23.98 -1.93 0.80
N VAL A 122 -24.55 -1.68 -0.38
CA VAL A 122 -24.02 -0.74 -1.37
C VAL A 122 -24.99 0.42 -1.55
N SER A 123 -24.46 1.63 -1.60
CA SER A 123 -25.23 2.84 -1.89
C SER A 123 -24.49 3.69 -2.92
N VAL A 124 -25.22 4.35 -3.82
CA VAL A 124 -24.66 5.32 -4.78
C VAL A 124 -25.18 6.71 -4.43
N SER A 125 -24.36 7.73 -4.65
CA SER A 125 -24.67 9.14 -4.38
C SER A 125 -24.08 10.03 -5.46
N GLY A 126 -24.70 11.18 -5.69
CA GLY A 126 -24.30 12.12 -6.74
C GLY A 126 -25.02 11.87 -8.08
N SER A 127 -24.51 12.49 -9.14
CA SER A 127 -25.06 12.44 -10.49
C SER A 127 -24.02 11.98 -11.50
N THR A 128 -24.42 11.03 -12.35
CA THR A 128 -23.59 10.56 -13.46
C THR A 128 -23.45 11.63 -14.56
N PRO A 129 -22.39 11.56 -15.39
CA PRO A 129 -21.26 10.61 -15.28
C PRO A 129 -20.15 11.11 -14.35
N ASP A 130 -20.00 12.44 -14.20
CA ASP A 130 -18.75 13.05 -13.69
C ASP A 130 -18.72 13.32 -12.18
N ASP A 131 -19.83 13.10 -11.46
CA ASP A 131 -19.97 13.51 -10.07
C ASP A 131 -20.78 12.49 -9.27
N SER A 132 -20.36 11.22 -9.36
CA SER A 132 -20.99 10.12 -8.66
C SER A 132 -19.99 9.29 -7.87
N THR A 133 -20.41 8.88 -6.67
CA THR A 133 -19.67 7.98 -5.78
C THR A 133 -20.53 6.79 -5.41
N PHE A 134 -19.89 5.65 -5.13
CA PHE A 134 -20.52 4.56 -4.39
C PHE A 134 -19.86 4.42 -3.03
N SER A 135 -20.63 3.91 -2.08
CA SER A 135 -20.17 3.52 -0.76
C SER A 135 -20.57 2.09 -0.47
N VAL A 136 -19.70 1.36 0.20
CA VAL A 136 -19.96 0.00 0.69
C VAL A 136 -19.84 0.03 2.20
N ARG A 137 -20.83 -0.50 2.90
CA ARG A 137 -20.81 -0.68 4.35
C ARG A 137 -20.77 -2.17 4.68
N ALA A 138 -19.74 -2.61 5.39
CA ALA A 138 -19.63 -3.95 5.94
C ALA A 138 -20.08 -3.95 7.40
N VAL A 139 -20.95 -4.88 7.79
CA VAL A 139 -21.43 -5.07 9.16
C VAL A 139 -21.14 -6.51 9.57
N GLY A 140 -20.39 -6.68 10.65
CA GLY A 140 -20.02 -7.98 11.20
C GLY A 140 -21.14 -8.57 12.04
N GLU A 141 -21.38 -9.87 11.86
CA GLU A 141 -22.49 -10.60 12.46
C GLU A 141 -21.96 -11.81 13.26
N GLY A 142 -22.35 -11.88 14.53
CA GLY A 142 -22.03 -12.97 15.43
C GLY A 142 -20.56 -13.08 15.85
N GLY A 143 -20.33 -13.84 16.92
CA GLY A 143 -18.98 -14.15 17.42
C GLY A 143 -18.14 -12.90 17.67
N LEU A 144 -16.88 -12.92 17.20
CA LEU A 144 -15.96 -11.79 17.32
C LEU A 144 -16.18 -10.70 16.27
N ALA A 145 -17.03 -10.95 15.26
CA ALA A 145 -17.35 -9.97 14.22
C ALA A 145 -18.47 -9.02 14.65
N GLU A 146 -19.32 -9.45 15.60
CA GLU A 146 -20.46 -8.66 16.06
C GLU A 146 -20.05 -7.26 16.53
N GLY A 147 -20.73 -6.25 15.99
CA GLY A 147 -20.45 -4.84 16.29
C GLY A 147 -19.29 -4.22 15.50
N LEU A 148 -18.53 -5.01 14.72
CA LEU A 148 -17.57 -4.44 13.77
C LEU A 148 -18.32 -3.85 12.58
N THR A 149 -18.09 -2.57 12.30
CA THR A 149 -18.65 -1.89 11.13
C THR A 149 -17.55 -1.13 10.42
N TYR A 150 -17.50 -1.28 9.10
CA TYR A 150 -16.54 -0.60 8.24
C TYR A 150 -17.27 0.03 7.05
N SER A 151 -16.71 1.09 6.50
CA SER A 151 -17.27 1.73 5.31
C SER A 151 -16.18 2.23 4.38
N MET A 152 -16.30 1.94 3.09
CA MET A 152 -15.50 2.54 2.04
C MET A 152 -16.37 3.39 1.11
N THR A 153 -15.77 4.40 0.48
CA THR A 153 -16.39 5.24 -0.56
C THR A 153 -15.41 5.39 -1.71
N HIS A 154 -15.90 5.31 -2.95
CA HIS A 154 -15.10 5.53 -4.15
C HIS A 154 -15.92 6.18 -5.27
N GLY A 155 -15.27 6.99 -6.12
CA GLY A 155 -15.86 7.60 -7.31
C GLY A 155 -15.32 9.01 -7.54
N TYR A 156 -16.19 9.92 -7.98
CA TYR A 156 -15.88 11.32 -8.20
C TYR A 156 -16.82 12.21 -7.40
N ALA A 157 -16.25 13.20 -6.70
CA ALA A 157 -16.99 14.29 -6.07
C ALA A 157 -16.36 15.62 -6.49
N ASP A 158 -17.16 16.58 -6.95
CA ASP A 158 -16.68 17.88 -7.47
C ASP A 158 -15.64 17.71 -8.59
N ARG A 159 -15.83 16.71 -9.46
CA ARG A 159 -14.89 16.28 -10.52
C ARG A 159 -13.51 15.87 -10.02
N LYS A 160 -13.37 15.58 -8.72
CA LYS A 160 -12.15 15.07 -8.12
C LYS A 160 -12.36 13.62 -7.73
N PRO A 161 -11.36 12.74 -7.97
CA PRO A 161 -11.45 11.37 -7.52
C PRO A 161 -11.53 11.34 -5.98
N VAL A 162 -12.54 10.65 -5.46
CA VAL A 162 -12.71 10.37 -4.04
C VAL A 162 -12.44 8.90 -3.81
N ARG A 163 -11.65 8.63 -2.76
CA ARG A 163 -11.47 7.31 -2.21
C ARG A 163 -11.27 7.43 -0.70
N VAL A 164 -12.20 6.87 0.05
CA VAL A 164 -12.15 6.77 1.51
C VAL A 164 -12.22 5.29 1.85
N TRP A 165 -11.26 4.80 2.59
CA TRP A 165 -11.24 3.42 3.08
C TRP A 165 -11.17 3.45 4.62
N PRO A 166 -11.72 2.43 5.30
CA PRO A 166 -11.63 2.30 6.75
C PRO A 166 -10.17 2.18 7.18
N SER A 167 -9.70 3.13 7.99
CA SER A 167 -8.33 3.19 8.51
C SER A 167 -7.92 1.97 9.35
N GLU A 168 -8.91 1.28 9.91
CA GLU A 168 -8.78 0.09 10.75
C GLU A 168 -8.49 -1.18 9.94
N LEU A 169 -8.71 -1.13 8.62
CA LEU A 169 -8.37 -2.23 7.71
C LEU A 169 -7.05 -1.90 7.03
N VAL A 170 -5.96 -2.52 7.50
CA VAL A 170 -4.62 -2.34 6.92
C VAL A 170 -4.20 -3.65 6.24
N LEU A 171 -3.99 -3.60 4.92
CA LEU A 171 -3.55 -4.74 4.08
C LEU A 171 -2.27 -5.44 4.60
N GLU A 172 -1.43 -4.71 5.33
CA GLU A 172 -0.11 -5.17 5.82
C GLU A 172 -0.21 -6.27 6.88
N GLU A 173 -1.35 -6.40 7.55
CA GLU A 173 -1.57 -7.41 8.60
C GLU A 173 -2.20 -8.70 8.04
N CYS A 174 -2.55 -8.74 6.75
CA CYS A 174 -3.28 -9.84 6.14
C CYS A 174 -2.41 -10.92 5.47
N HIS A 175 -1.11 -10.89 5.73
CA HIS A 175 -0.17 -11.88 5.22
C HIS A 175 -0.46 -13.28 5.81
N GLY A 176 -1.25 -14.08 5.10
CA GLY A 176 -1.59 -15.45 5.46
C GLY A 176 -3.08 -15.81 5.36
N VAL A 177 -3.97 -14.83 5.18
CA VAL A 177 -5.40 -15.09 4.93
C VAL A 177 -5.59 -15.32 3.43
N ARG A 178 -5.76 -16.59 3.05
CA ARG A 178 -5.99 -16.99 1.65
C ARG A 178 -7.38 -16.55 1.20
N ARG A 179 -7.52 -16.10 -0.06
CA ARG A 179 -8.83 -16.15 -0.75
C ARG A 179 -9.34 -17.61 -0.74
N PRO A 180 -10.66 -17.86 -0.82
CA PRO A 180 -11.21 -19.21 -0.95
C PRO A 180 -10.59 -20.01 -2.12
N GLU A 181 -10.11 -19.33 -3.15
CA GLU A 181 -9.46 -19.92 -4.34
C GLU A 181 -7.94 -20.17 -4.17
N GLY A 182 -7.37 -19.93 -2.99
CA GLY A 182 -5.96 -20.21 -2.70
C GLY A 182 -4.96 -19.24 -3.33
N THR A 183 -5.40 -18.17 -4.00
CA THR A 183 -4.51 -17.09 -4.46
C THR A 183 -4.14 -16.19 -3.27
N PRO A 184 -2.85 -16.03 -2.93
CA PRO A 184 -2.42 -15.06 -1.94
C PRO A 184 -2.89 -13.65 -2.34
N LEU A 185 -3.12 -12.77 -1.36
CA LEU A 185 -3.11 -11.34 -1.62
C LEU A 185 -1.85 -11.01 -2.42
N PRO A 186 -1.97 -10.22 -3.50
CA PRO A 186 -0.86 -10.01 -4.42
C PRO A 186 0.32 -9.50 -3.60
N ALA A 187 1.49 -10.17 -3.74
CA ALA A 187 2.68 -9.85 -2.97
C ALA A 187 2.88 -8.33 -2.97
N PRO A 188 3.41 -7.70 -1.93
CA PRO A 188 3.59 -6.24 -1.88
C PRO A 188 4.19 -5.63 -3.17
N LEU A 189 5.01 -6.39 -3.91
CA LEU A 189 5.56 -6.06 -5.23
C LEU A 189 4.51 -5.83 -6.35
N CYS A 190 3.36 -6.47 -6.27
CA CYS A 190 2.29 -6.38 -7.24
C CYS A 190 1.58 -5.03 -7.27
N GLU A 191 1.57 -4.28 -6.16
CA GLU A 191 1.17 -2.87 -6.20
C GLU A 191 2.02 -2.10 -7.23
N GLY A 192 3.34 -2.30 -7.20
CA GLY A 192 4.26 -1.75 -8.17
C GLY A 192 3.93 -2.20 -9.60
N ALA A 193 3.69 -3.49 -9.79
CA ALA A 193 3.41 -4.06 -11.11
C ALA A 193 2.08 -3.59 -11.71
N PHE A 194 0.98 -3.63 -10.96
CA PHE A 194 -0.34 -3.21 -11.47
C PHE A 194 -0.35 -1.73 -11.84
N ASN A 195 0.21 -0.88 -10.99
CA ASN A 195 0.28 0.55 -11.27
C ASN A 195 1.21 0.87 -12.45
N LEU A 196 2.30 0.11 -12.67
CA LEU A 196 3.10 0.25 -13.89
C LEU A 196 2.34 -0.18 -15.15
N LYS A 197 1.56 -1.26 -15.10
CA LYS A 197 0.69 -1.69 -16.21
C LYS A 197 -0.36 -0.62 -16.52
N SER A 198 -0.99 -0.07 -15.49
CA SER A 198 -1.95 1.04 -15.63
C SER A 198 -1.31 2.29 -16.24
N LEU A 199 -0.13 2.69 -15.76
CA LEU A 199 0.60 3.84 -16.32
C LEU A 199 1.05 3.58 -17.78
N PHE A 200 1.42 2.35 -18.14
CA PHE A 200 1.72 1.98 -19.52
C PHE A 200 0.50 2.17 -20.42
N THR A 201 -0.66 1.66 -20.01
CA THR A 201 -1.92 1.85 -20.75
C THR A 201 -2.25 3.33 -20.90
N ALA A 202 -2.12 4.12 -19.83
CA ALA A 202 -2.33 5.57 -19.86
C ALA A 202 -1.42 6.27 -20.89
N GLN A 203 -0.13 5.91 -20.96
CA GLN A 203 0.79 6.45 -21.98
C GLN A 203 0.37 6.08 -23.40
N LYS A 204 -0.05 4.82 -23.63
CA LYS A 204 -0.49 4.37 -24.96
C LYS A 204 -1.77 5.06 -25.41
N SER A 205 -2.73 5.25 -24.51
CA SER A 205 -3.95 6.02 -24.79
C SER A 205 -3.62 7.48 -25.09
N TYR A 206 -2.77 8.11 -24.27
CA TYR A 206 -2.36 9.50 -24.48
C TYR A 206 -1.61 9.70 -25.81
N LEU A 207 -0.76 8.75 -26.22
CA LEU A 207 -0.15 8.75 -27.55
C LEU A 207 -1.21 8.74 -28.65
N GLY A 208 -2.21 7.86 -28.55
CA GLY A 208 -3.28 7.77 -29.55
C GLY A 208 -4.11 9.05 -29.68
N GLU A 209 -4.18 9.87 -28.62
CA GLU A 209 -4.94 11.13 -28.62
C GLU A 209 -4.11 12.37 -28.96
N LYS A 210 -2.82 12.38 -28.62
CA LYS A 210 -1.96 13.58 -28.65
C LYS A 210 -0.74 13.43 -29.54
N ASP A 211 -0.55 12.28 -30.18
CA ASP A 211 0.60 11.92 -31.00
C ASP A 211 1.96 12.08 -30.28
N ARG A 212 1.95 11.98 -28.95
CA ARG A 212 3.15 12.05 -28.10
C ARG A 212 2.96 11.35 -26.76
N TYR A 213 4.05 10.96 -26.12
CA TYR A 213 4.05 10.57 -24.70
C TYR A 213 4.23 11.78 -23.77
N SER A 214 3.99 11.61 -22.47
CA SER A 214 4.21 12.67 -21.46
C SER A 214 4.87 12.14 -20.19
N GLU A 215 5.77 12.92 -19.61
CA GLU A 215 6.35 12.61 -18.29
C GLU A 215 5.38 12.92 -17.14
N SER A 216 4.34 13.73 -17.41
CA SER A 216 3.35 14.11 -16.40
C SER A 216 2.28 13.04 -16.24
N ALA A 217 2.32 12.34 -15.09
CA ALA A 217 1.29 11.37 -14.69
C ALA A 217 -0.13 11.96 -14.78
N ALA A 218 -0.32 13.21 -14.32
CA ALA A 218 -1.61 13.88 -14.37
C ALA A 218 -2.10 14.14 -15.81
N GLN A 219 -1.21 14.50 -16.74
CA GLN A 219 -1.60 14.74 -18.14
C GLN A 219 -2.06 13.46 -18.83
N VAL A 220 -1.48 12.30 -18.48
CA VAL A 220 -1.89 11.00 -19.02
C VAL A 220 -3.05 10.39 -18.25
N GLY A 221 -3.62 11.09 -17.25
CA GLY A 221 -4.73 10.58 -16.43
C GLY A 221 -4.34 9.45 -15.47
N PHE A 222 -3.05 9.30 -15.16
CA PHE A 222 -2.56 8.28 -14.24
C PHE A 222 -2.56 8.77 -12.79
N LEU A 223 -3.27 8.04 -11.94
CA LEU A 223 -3.28 8.23 -10.48
C LEU A 223 -3.15 6.86 -9.81
N PRO A 224 -1.98 6.50 -9.24
CA PRO A 224 -1.80 5.21 -8.62
C PRO A 224 -2.70 5.06 -7.38
N GLU A 225 -2.98 3.82 -7.00
CA GLU A 225 -3.81 3.55 -5.82
C GLU A 225 -3.12 4.06 -4.53
N PRO A 226 -3.78 4.90 -3.71
CA PRO A 226 -3.24 5.29 -2.40
C PRO A 226 -3.30 4.11 -1.42
N CYS A 227 -2.72 4.28 -0.24
CA CYS A 227 -3.03 3.39 0.88
C CYS A 227 -4.51 3.51 1.28
N LEU A 228 -4.97 2.55 2.07
CA LEU A 228 -6.36 2.49 2.53
C LEU A 228 -6.72 3.68 3.44
N ASP A 229 -5.78 4.21 4.19
CA ASP A 229 -5.99 5.46 4.94
C ASP A 229 -5.98 6.73 4.05
N GLY A 230 -5.93 6.57 2.72
CA GLY A 230 -5.79 7.64 1.74
C GLY A 230 -4.38 8.23 1.68
N SER A 231 -3.47 7.81 2.56
CA SER A 231 -2.09 8.26 2.54
C SER A 231 -1.36 7.73 1.30
N ARG A 232 -0.27 8.41 0.93
CA ARG A 232 0.59 8.01 -0.18
C ARG A 232 2.04 7.89 0.29
N ALA A 233 2.84 7.16 -0.45
CA ALA A 233 4.29 7.18 -0.29
C ALA A 233 4.81 8.61 -0.54
N PRO A 234 5.70 9.13 0.32
CA PRO A 234 6.29 10.44 0.11
C PRO A 234 7.13 10.43 -1.18
N VAL A 235 6.96 11.46 -1.99
CA VAL A 235 7.69 11.65 -3.25
C VAL A 235 8.82 12.65 -3.08
N PRO A 236 9.96 12.49 -3.79
CA PRO A 236 11.10 13.40 -3.66
C PRO A 236 10.86 14.75 -4.33
N ASP A 237 10.08 14.79 -5.42
CA ASP A 237 9.77 15.99 -6.22
C ASP A 237 8.48 15.75 -7.04
N ASP A 238 8.10 16.73 -7.86
CA ASP A 238 6.86 16.72 -8.67
C ASP A 238 6.92 15.82 -9.91
N THR A 239 8.09 15.25 -10.25
CA THR A 239 8.22 14.25 -11.32
C THR A 239 7.78 12.85 -10.89
N TRP A 240 7.53 12.66 -9.59
CA TRP A 240 7.06 11.41 -9.02
C TRP A 240 5.61 11.53 -8.53
N ILE A 241 4.86 10.45 -8.66
CA ILE A 241 3.53 10.30 -8.08
C ILE A 241 3.50 9.12 -7.12
N GLY A 242 3.01 9.32 -5.89
CA GLY A 242 3.02 8.29 -4.86
C GLY A 242 1.78 7.42 -4.88
N GLY A 243 1.94 6.10 -4.92
CA GLY A 243 0.92 5.12 -4.54
C GLY A 243 0.94 4.84 -3.04
N CYS A 244 0.58 3.63 -2.60
CA CYS A 244 0.62 3.29 -1.19
C CYS A 244 2.05 3.09 -0.68
N ARG A 245 2.78 2.13 -1.28
CA ARG A 245 4.16 1.76 -0.95
C ARG A 245 5.15 2.10 -2.02
N PHE A 246 4.70 2.29 -3.26
CA PHE A 246 5.57 2.67 -4.37
C PHE A 246 5.38 4.14 -4.76
N ILE A 247 6.44 4.73 -5.30
CA ILE A 247 6.37 5.97 -6.07
C ILE A 247 6.65 5.65 -7.54
N TYR A 248 6.02 6.39 -8.44
CA TYR A 248 6.05 6.13 -9.88
C TYR A 248 6.51 7.35 -10.64
N ARG A 249 7.24 7.15 -11.75
CA ARG A 249 7.56 8.20 -12.70
C ARG A 249 7.61 7.66 -14.13
N ALA A 250 7.43 8.55 -15.10
CA ALA A 250 7.65 8.29 -16.51
C ALA A 250 8.81 9.16 -17.00
N GLU A 251 9.76 8.56 -17.73
CA GLU A 251 10.84 9.26 -18.41
C GLU A 251 10.61 9.10 -19.92
N VAL A 252 10.45 10.19 -20.66
CA VAL A 252 10.17 10.16 -22.11
C VAL A 252 11.42 10.58 -22.87
N SER A 253 11.77 9.84 -23.92
CA SER A 253 12.95 10.08 -24.75
C SER A 253 12.59 10.16 -26.23
N GLY A 254 13.36 10.96 -26.98
CA GLY A 254 13.16 11.17 -28.41
C GLY A 254 12.14 12.26 -28.74
N THR A 255 11.90 12.45 -30.04
CA THR A 255 10.95 13.42 -30.60
C THR A 255 9.83 12.71 -31.34
N ALA A 256 8.63 13.27 -31.33
CA ALA A 256 7.51 12.70 -32.09
C ALA A 256 7.88 12.59 -33.58
N PRO A 257 7.56 11.47 -34.26
CA PRO A 257 6.80 10.32 -33.77
C PRO A 257 7.63 9.20 -33.10
N GLU A 258 8.96 9.31 -33.09
CA GLU A 258 9.91 8.28 -32.65
C GLU A 258 10.16 8.28 -31.14
N GLN A 259 9.16 8.67 -30.34
CA GLN A 259 9.30 8.74 -28.89
C GLN A 259 9.27 7.35 -28.26
N THR A 260 10.00 7.21 -27.16
CA THR A 260 9.95 6.05 -26.26
C THR A 260 9.78 6.53 -24.83
N PHE A 261 9.40 5.63 -23.93
CA PHE A 261 9.32 5.93 -22.51
C PHE A 261 9.86 4.78 -21.66
N LEU A 262 10.29 5.12 -20.45
CA LEU A 262 10.62 4.20 -19.37
C LEU A 262 9.79 4.57 -18.14
N LEU A 263 8.99 3.63 -17.66
CA LEU A 263 8.25 3.77 -16.41
C LEU A 263 9.06 3.16 -15.28
N THR A 264 9.09 3.82 -14.13
CA THR A 264 9.78 3.32 -12.93
C THR A 264 8.81 3.30 -11.75
N ALA A 265 8.79 2.20 -10.99
CA ALA A 265 8.21 2.11 -9.66
C ALA A 265 9.32 1.86 -8.64
N ARG A 266 9.38 2.67 -7.57
CA ARG A 266 10.33 2.51 -6.47
C ARG A 266 9.58 2.28 -5.15
N GLY A 267 9.90 1.20 -4.45
CA GLY A 267 9.32 0.89 -3.15
C GLY A 267 9.91 1.76 -2.04
N MET A 268 9.02 2.37 -1.26
CA MET A 268 9.31 3.40 -0.25
C MET A 268 8.90 2.99 1.18
N LYS A 269 8.01 2.00 1.32
CA LYS A 269 7.45 1.59 2.62
C LYS A 269 7.36 0.06 2.74
N GLY A 270 7.48 -0.43 3.96
CA GLY A 270 7.25 -1.85 4.29
C GLY A 270 8.24 -2.80 3.60
N PRO A 271 7.81 -4.03 3.24
CA PRO A 271 8.70 -5.09 2.74
C PRO A 271 9.24 -4.85 1.32
N VAL A 272 8.82 -3.77 0.66
CA VAL A 272 9.25 -3.42 -0.71
C VAL A 272 10.27 -2.30 -0.76
N VAL A 273 10.75 -1.81 0.39
CA VAL A 273 11.82 -0.81 0.43
C VAL A 273 13.02 -1.30 -0.40
N GLU A 274 13.61 -0.40 -1.19
CA GLU A 274 14.67 -0.66 -2.17
C GLU A 274 14.27 -1.51 -3.40
N GLN A 275 13.03 -1.98 -3.50
CA GLN A 275 12.56 -2.64 -4.73
C GLN A 275 12.39 -1.60 -5.83
N LYS A 276 12.88 -1.92 -7.03
CA LYS A 276 12.71 -1.12 -8.23
C LYS A 276 12.19 -2.01 -9.35
N LEU A 277 11.07 -1.59 -9.94
CA LEU A 277 10.51 -2.17 -11.16
C LEU A 277 10.56 -1.13 -12.26
N THR A 278 10.84 -1.56 -13.48
CA THR A 278 10.70 -0.72 -14.67
C THR A 278 9.96 -1.43 -15.78
N LEU A 279 9.23 -0.65 -16.58
CA LEU A 279 8.50 -1.11 -17.75
C LEU A 279 8.74 -0.13 -18.89
N ASP A 280 9.33 -0.59 -20.00
CA ASP A 280 9.60 0.26 -21.15
C ASP A 280 8.41 0.34 -22.14
N SER A 281 8.53 1.23 -23.13
CA SER A 281 7.51 1.42 -24.17
C SER A 281 7.23 0.22 -25.07
N GLN A 282 8.08 -0.81 -25.04
CA GLN A 282 7.93 -2.10 -25.74
C GLN A 282 7.33 -3.18 -24.83
N TYR A 283 6.89 -2.81 -23.63
CA TYR A 283 6.35 -3.72 -22.61
C TYR A 283 7.40 -4.69 -22.04
N THR A 284 8.67 -4.28 -22.03
CA THR A 284 9.77 -5.04 -21.41
C THR A 284 9.91 -4.69 -19.94
N TRP A 285 9.90 -5.71 -19.08
CA TRP A 285 10.06 -5.58 -17.64
C TRP A 285 11.52 -5.69 -17.19
N SER A 286 11.90 -4.91 -16.18
CA SER A 286 13.15 -5.15 -15.42
C SER A 286 12.94 -4.86 -13.92
N PRO A 287 13.20 -5.82 -13.01
CA PRO A 287 13.40 -7.25 -13.28
C PRO A 287 12.18 -7.87 -13.98
N ALA A 288 12.24 -9.15 -14.35
CA ALA A 288 11.13 -9.84 -15.03
C ALA A 288 9.77 -9.64 -14.32
N ASP A 289 8.67 -9.64 -15.11
CA ASP A 289 7.31 -9.42 -14.58
C ASP A 289 7.07 -10.33 -13.37
N PRO A 290 6.67 -9.78 -12.20
CA PRO A 290 6.42 -10.56 -11.01
C PRO A 290 5.22 -11.52 -11.11
N GLY A 291 4.52 -11.59 -12.25
CA GLY A 291 3.46 -12.56 -12.50
C GLY A 291 2.17 -12.22 -11.75
N CYS A 292 1.96 -10.94 -11.44
CA CYS A 292 0.77 -10.48 -10.74
C CYS A 292 -0.43 -10.54 -11.67
N ALA A 293 -1.34 -11.49 -11.40
CA ALA A 293 -2.65 -11.58 -12.03
C ALA A 293 -3.60 -10.54 -11.39
N PRO A 294 -4.41 -9.80 -12.18
CA PRO A 294 -5.38 -8.85 -11.66
C PRO A 294 -6.37 -9.48 -10.66
#